data_AF-D4MLG6-F1
#
_entry.id   AF-D4MLG6-F1
#
_cell.length_a   1.000
_cell.length_b   1.000
_cell.length_c   1.000
_cell.angle_alpha   90.00
_cell.angle_beta   90.00
_cell.angle_gamma   90.00
#
_symmetry.space_group_name_H-M   'P 1'
#
loop_
_entity.id
_entity.type
_entity.pdbx_description
1 polymer ?
#
loop_
_entity_poly.entity_id
_entity_poly.type
_entity_poly.pdbx_seq_one_letter_code
_entity_poly.pdbx_strand_id
1 'polypeptide(L)'
;MFKFEQYVNITQENATYTNQQGQKCYQSVHGNAFTRKNKAMEQQTRKTVALYDIMMYITYFLSDWLSPKPNLPTVIKYNISSKCNKRQEAKYEETEIDYEKIKSDYGLEDVKDIVWLKFTTDGYLGVVAVSNDINFQIPTNKNDYDLLENPSREYNKINNHYVYNSSGILVHHIGKKWDKSFVLIIPLPNIPNEYSRHDIEKAIGNYLIEQQVPIIDFYSHLY
;
A
#
# COMPACT_ATOMS: atom_id res chain seq x y z
N MET A 1 -18.95 -13.99 -15.32
CA MET A 1 -18.19 -12.77 -14.95
C MET A 1 -17.27 -13.18 -13.82
N PHE A 2 -15.96 -13.06 -14.00
CA PHE A 2 -15.00 -13.42 -12.96
C PHE A 2 -15.20 -12.50 -11.76
N LYS A 3 -15.12 -13.03 -10.53
CA LYS A 3 -15.22 -12.21 -9.30
C LYS A 3 -14.26 -11.02 -9.36
N PHE A 4 -13.06 -11.22 -9.88
CA PHE A 4 -12.02 -10.20 -10.04
C PHE A 4 -12.50 -8.91 -10.74
N GLU A 5 -13.14 -9.03 -11.92
CA GLU A 5 -13.58 -7.88 -12.74
C GLU A 5 -14.57 -6.96 -12.01
N GLN A 6 -15.34 -7.54 -11.08
CA GLN A 6 -16.31 -6.79 -10.28
C GLN A 6 -15.61 -5.80 -9.35
N TYR A 7 -14.39 -6.10 -8.88
CA TYR A 7 -13.66 -5.26 -7.94
C TYR A 7 -12.69 -4.29 -8.60
N VAL A 8 -12.29 -4.53 -9.85
CA VAL A 8 -11.45 -3.57 -10.63
C VAL A 8 -12.20 -2.26 -10.88
N ASN A 9 -13.51 -2.34 -11.13
CA ASN A 9 -14.31 -1.18 -11.53
C ASN A 9 -14.95 -0.42 -10.35
N ILE A 10 -14.84 -0.93 -9.12
CA ILE A 10 -15.38 -0.25 -7.94
C ILE A 10 -14.55 1.00 -7.65
N THR A 11 -15.23 2.13 -7.58
CA THR A 11 -14.69 3.37 -7.01
C THR A 11 -15.26 3.58 -5.61
N GLN A 12 -14.41 3.97 -4.67
CA GLN A 12 -14.87 4.30 -3.33
C GLN A 12 -15.44 5.72 -3.28
N GLU A 13 -16.56 5.89 -2.60
CA GLU A 13 -17.13 7.22 -2.36
C GLU A 13 -16.12 8.11 -1.62
N ASN A 14 -16.09 9.39 -1.99
CA ASN A 14 -15.20 10.41 -1.43
C ASN A 14 -13.70 10.20 -1.70
N ALA A 15 -13.29 9.21 -2.50
CA ALA A 15 -11.89 9.05 -2.94
C ALA A 15 -11.38 10.22 -3.79
N THR A 16 -12.30 10.96 -4.42
CA THR A 16 -12.01 12.10 -5.29
C THR A 16 -12.86 13.32 -4.96
N TYR A 17 -12.39 14.49 -5.37
CA TYR A 17 -13.13 15.75 -5.38
C TYR A 17 -12.98 16.42 -6.74
N THR A 18 -13.87 17.37 -7.06
CA THR A 18 -13.76 18.19 -8.27
C THR A 18 -13.09 19.51 -7.92
N ASN A 19 -12.00 19.86 -8.59
CA ASN A 19 -11.31 21.14 -8.37
C ASN A 19 -12.05 22.32 -9.02
N GLN A 20 -11.58 23.54 -8.79
CA GLN A 20 -12.20 24.76 -9.35
C GLN A 20 -12.22 24.80 -10.89
N GLN A 21 -11.41 23.98 -11.56
CA GLN A 21 -11.34 23.86 -13.02
C GLN A 21 -12.24 22.73 -13.56
N GLY A 22 -13.05 22.09 -12.70
CA GLY A 22 -13.93 20.99 -13.09
C GLY A 22 -13.22 19.63 -13.25
N GLN A 23 -11.94 19.53 -12.88
CA GLN A 23 -11.18 18.29 -13.00
C GLN A 23 -11.37 17.41 -11.75
N LYS A 24 -11.49 16.10 -11.97
CA LYS A 24 -11.52 15.11 -10.89
C LYS A 24 -10.10 14.92 -10.34
N CYS A 25 -9.93 15.17 -9.05
CA CYS A 25 -8.67 15.03 -8.33
C CYS A 25 -8.85 14.04 -7.18
N TYR A 26 -7.81 13.29 -6.85
CA TYR A 26 -7.84 12.39 -5.70
C TYR A 26 -7.56 13.12 -4.38
N GLN A 27 -8.08 12.58 -3.28
CA GLN A 27 -7.90 13.17 -1.95
C GLN A 27 -6.43 13.14 -1.49
N SER A 28 -5.92 14.28 -1.04
CA SER A 28 -4.58 14.37 -0.47
C SER A 28 -4.58 14.07 1.04
N VAL A 29 -3.42 13.76 1.60
CA VAL A 29 -3.16 13.82 3.05
C VAL A 29 -2.43 15.11 3.46
N HIS A 30 -1.91 15.85 2.48
CA HIS A 30 -1.07 17.02 2.65
C HIS A 30 -1.90 18.31 2.79
N GLY A 31 -1.33 19.31 3.43
CA GLY A 31 -1.97 20.57 3.76
C GLY A 31 -3.26 20.38 4.56
N ASN A 32 -4.27 21.18 4.24
CA ASN A 32 -5.57 21.21 4.95
C ASN A 32 -6.55 20.13 4.47
N ALA A 33 -6.08 19.05 3.83
CA ALA A 33 -6.92 17.93 3.46
C ALA A 33 -7.18 17.02 4.68
N PHE A 34 -8.46 16.73 4.95
CA PHE A 34 -8.90 15.94 6.11
C PHE A 34 -9.62 14.63 5.75
N THR A 35 -10.09 14.45 4.51
CA THR A 35 -10.91 13.29 4.12
C THR A 35 -10.24 11.95 4.46
N ARG A 36 -8.99 11.75 4.03
CA ARG A 36 -8.23 10.52 4.31
C ARG A 36 -7.89 10.37 5.80
N LYS A 37 -7.57 11.46 6.49
CA LYS A 37 -7.29 11.49 7.93
C LYS A 37 -8.52 11.06 8.74
N ASN A 38 -9.69 11.60 8.41
CA ASN A 38 -10.97 11.25 9.03
C ASN A 38 -11.33 9.79 8.73
N LYS A 39 -11.11 9.31 7.50
CA LYS A 39 -11.34 7.90 7.16
C LYS A 39 -10.42 6.97 7.93
N ALA A 40 -9.14 7.30 8.09
CA ALA A 40 -8.23 6.56 8.96
C ALA A 40 -8.72 6.52 10.42
N MET A 41 -9.19 7.65 10.95
CA MET A 41 -9.78 7.72 12.29
C MET A 41 -11.05 6.88 12.43
N GLU A 42 -11.88 6.77 11.40
CA GLU A 42 -13.05 5.87 11.36
C GLU A 42 -12.60 4.41 11.36
N GLN A 43 -11.66 4.04 10.47
CA GLN A 43 -11.21 2.65 10.31
C GLN A 43 -10.53 2.10 11.57
N GLN A 44 -9.81 2.94 12.34
CA GLN A 44 -9.22 2.52 13.61
C GLN A 44 -10.26 2.10 14.67
N THR A 45 -11.52 2.55 14.57
CA THR A 45 -12.57 2.20 15.54
C THR A 45 -13.10 0.79 15.34
N ARG A 46 -12.80 0.19 14.18
CA ARG A 46 -13.25 -1.15 13.81
C ARG A 46 -12.32 -2.19 14.42
N LYS A 47 -12.84 -3.40 14.62
CA LYS A 47 -12.06 -4.54 15.11
C LYS A 47 -11.08 -5.00 14.03
N THR A 48 -9.84 -5.30 14.42
CA THR A 48 -8.85 -5.90 13.52
C THR A 48 -9.29 -7.29 13.04
N VAL A 49 -8.79 -7.67 11.86
CA VAL A 49 -8.96 -9.02 11.29
C VAL A 49 -7.61 -9.74 11.41
N ALA A 50 -7.63 -11.02 11.74
CA ALA A 50 -6.40 -11.77 11.93
C ALA A 50 -5.60 -11.86 10.62
N LEU A 51 -4.27 -11.81 10.73
CA LEU A 51 -3.37 -11.89 9.58
C LEU A 51 -3.66 -13.11 8.69
N TYR A 52 -3.91 -14.26 9.33
CA TYR A 52 -4.24 -15.50 8.63
C TYR A 52 -5.52 -15.39 7.80
N ASP A 53 -6.57 -14.76 8.34
CA ASP A 53 -7.84 -14.58 7.63
C ASP A 53 -7.67 -13.66 6.41
N ILE A 54 -6.89 -12.59 6.54
CA ILE A 54 -6.54 -11.70 5.42
C ILE A 54 -5.79 -12.48 4.32
N MET A 55 -4.80 -13.30 4.70
CA MET A 55 -4.08 -14.15 3.74
C MET A 55 -5.01 -15.13 3.03
N MET A 56 -5.96 -15.72 3.77
CA MET A 56 -6.96 -16.65 3.21
C MET A 56 -7.93 -15.94 2.26
N TYR A 57 -8.41 -14.75 2.61
CA TYR A 57 -9.26 -13.94 1.74
C TYR A 57 -8.58 -13.65 0.41
N ILE A 58 -7.34 -13.18 0.43
CA ILE A 58 -6.59 -12.88 -0.79
C ILE A 58 -6.32 -14.14 -1.61
N THR A 59 -5.92 -15.23 -0.94
CA THR A 59 -5.64 -16.52 -1.61
C THR A 59 -6.89 -17.04 -2.33
N TYR A 60 -8.05 -17.01 -1.66
CA TYR A 60 -9.32 -17.42 -2.25
C TYR A 60 -9.80 -16.46 -3.34
N PHE A 61 -9.60 -15.15 -3.16
CA PHE A 61 -9.99 -14.16 -4.17
C PHE A 61 -9.24 -14.33 -5.48
N LEU A 62 -7.93 -14.61 -5.38
CA LEU A 62 -7.06 -14.75 -6.53
C LEU A 62 -7.01 -16.18 -7.09
N SER A 63 -7.58 -17.19 -6.43
CA SER A 63 -7.49 -18.60 -6.87
C SER A 63 -8.13 -18.84 -8.24
N ASP A 64 -9.16 -18.08 -8.58
CA ASP A 64 -9.85 -18.18 -9.87
C ASP A 64 -9.10 -17.42 -10.98
N TRP A 65 -8.21 -16.49 -10.63
CA TRP A 65 -7.51 -15.59 -11.56
C TRP A 65 -6.07 -16.04 -11.81
N LEU A 66 -5.34 -16.39 -10.76
CA LEU A 66 -4.02 -17.01 -10.84
C LEU A 66 -4.19 -18.51 -11.07
N SER A 67 -4.42 -18.92 -12.32
CA SER A 67 -4.34 -20.33 -12.70
C SER A 67 -3.04 -20.94 -12.13
N PRO A 68 -3.12 -22.06 -11.40
CA PRO A 68 -2.04 -22.46 -10.52
C PRO A 68 -0.79 -22.80 -11.33
N LYS A 69 0.33 -22.15 -11.02
CA LYS A 69 1.54 -22.93 -10.77
C LYS A 69 1.24 -23.68 -9.47
N PRO A 70 0.93 -24.99 -9.49
CA PRO A 70 0.29 -25.70 -8.37
C PRO A 70 1.10 -25.76 -7.06
N ASN A 71 2.29 -25.17 -7.01
CA ASN A 71 3.25 -25.28 -5.92
C ASN A 71 3.78 -23.94 -5.39
N LEU A 72 3.25 -22.78 -5.80
CA LEU A 72 3.69 -21.47 -5.28
C LEU A 72 2.62 -20.83 -4.38
N PRO A 73 2.98 -20.31 -3.19
CA PRO A 73 2.03 -19.62 -2.34
C PRO A 73 1.59 -18.29 -2.98
N THR A 74 0.27 -18.06 -3.03
CA THR A 74 -0.33 -16.81 -3.50
C THR A 74 0.05 -15.61 -2.63
N VAL A 75 0.21 -15.84 -1.33
CA VAL A 75 0.59 -14.81 -0.35
C VAL A 75 1.76 -15.29 0.48
N ILE A 76 2.82 -14.49 0.53
CA ILE A 76 4.06 -14.76 1.25
C ILE A 76 4.11 -13.83 2.46
N LYS A 77 4.41 -14.38 3.63
CA LYS A 77 4.86 -13.57 4.77
C LYS A 77 6.38 -13.40 4.68
N TYR A 78 6.83 -12.26 4.17
CA TYR A 78 8.25 -11.94 4.05
C TYR A 78 8.74 -11.30 5.35
N ASN A 79 9.62 -11.99 6.08
CA ASN A 79 10.20 -11.46 7.31
C ASN A 79 11.30 -10.45 6.96
N ILE A 80 11.19 -9.24 7.51
CA ILE A 80 12.20 -8.20 7.33
C ILE A 80 13.36 -8.50 8.28
N SER A 81 14.52 -8.83 7.71
CA SER A 81 15.72 -9.04 8.52
C SER A 81 16.33 -7.69 8.89
N SER A 82 16.62 -7.48 10.17
CA SER A 82 17.31 -6.29 10.67
C SER A 82 18.81 -6.38 10.40
N LYS A 83 19.24 -6.55 9.14
CA LYS A 83 20.65 -6.35 8.80
C LYS A 83 20.89 -4.85 8.66
N CYS A 84 21.22 -4.22 9.80
CA CYS A 84 21.76 -2.86 9.83
C CYS A 84 23.10 -2.82 9.08
N ASN A 85 23.11 -2.46 7.81
CA ASN A 85 24.31 -1.91 7.20
C ASN A 85 24.57 -0.54 7.80
N LYS A 86 25.43 -0.50 8.82
CA LYS A 86 26.01 0.72 9.40
C LYS A 86 26.91 1.40 8.36
N ARG A 87 26.34 2.02 7.33
CA ARG A 87 27.02 2.96 6.42
C ARG A 87 26.02 3.59 5.46
N GLN A 88 25.28 4.58 5.96
CA GLN A 88 25.16 5.93 5.41
C GLN A 88 24.17 6.71 6.28
N GLU A 89 24.37 8.02 6.36
CA GLU A 89 23.69 8.94 7.25
C GLU A 89 22.16 8.80 7.12
N ALA A 90 21.54 8.29 8.17
CA ALA A 90 20.13 7.88 8.18
C ALA A 90 19.20 9.08 7.98
N LYS A 91 18.68 9.24 6.76
CA LYS A 91 17.46 10.00 6.50
C LYS A 91 16.28 9.10 6.07
N TYR A 92 16.57 7.87 5.64
CA TYR A 92 15.58 6.88 5.22
C TYR A 92 15.97 5.50 5.74
N GLU A 93 15.04 4.80 6.39
CA GLU A 93 15.22 3.38 6.72
C GLU A 93 15.05 2.57 5.44
N GLU A 94 16.15 2.13 4.84
CA GLU A 94 16.10 1.16 3.73
C GLU A 94 15.66 -0.20 4.27
N THR A 95 14.53 -0.69 3.77
CA THR A 95 14.07 -2.06 3.93
C THR A 95 14.86 -2.95 2.98
N GLU A 96 15.69 -3.84 3.52
CA GLU A 96 16.42 -4.83 2.73
C GLU A 96 15.48 -5.96 2.30
N ILE A 97 14.65 -5.68 1.29
CA ILE A 97 13.84 -6.69 0.59
C ILE A 97 14.58 -7.08 -0.69
N ASP A 98 14.92 -8.35 -0.79
CA ASP A 98 15.58 -8.91 -1.98
C ASP A 98 14.56 -9.18 -3.09
N TYR A 99 14.21 -8.12 -3.83
CA TYR A 99 13.23 -8.20 -4.91
C TYR A 99 13.68 -9.07 -6.08
N GLU A 100 14.99 -9.14 -6.35
CA GLU A 100 15.54 -10.01 -7.40
C GLU A 100 15.37 -11.49 -7.03
N LYS A 101 15.58 -11.82 -5.74
CA LYS A 101 15.26 -13.16 -5.25
C LYS A 101 13.77 -13.47 -5.37
N ILE A 102 12.88 -12.56 -5.01
CA ILE A 102 11.43 -12.76 -5.17
C ILE A 102 11.09 -12.97 -6.65
N LYS A 103 11.64 -12.16 -7.55
CA LYS A 103 11.47 -12.32 -9.00
C LYS A 103 11.90 -13.71 -9.46
N SER A 104 13.09 -14.16 -9.07
CA SER A 104 13.62 -15.46 -9.44
C SER A 104 12.80 -16.62 -8.86
N ASP A 105 12.48 -16.57 -7.56
CA ASP A 105 11.79 -17.66 -6.85
C ASP A 105 10.36 -17.86 -7.38
N TYR A 106 9.69 -16.79 -7.80
CA TYR A 106 8.29 -16.81 -8.24
C TYR A 106 8.11 -16.69 -9.78
N GLY A 107 9.19 -16.42 -10.51
CA GLY A 107 9.20 -16.29 -11.95
C GLY A 107 8.43 -15.06 -12.43
N LEU A 108 8.75 -13.89 -11.87
CA LEU A 108 8.18 -12.59 -12.27
C LEU A 108 8.93 -12.04 -13.50
N GLU A 109 8.24 -11.27 -14.34
CA GLU A 109 8.86 -10.61 -15.48
C GLU A 109 9.65 -9.37 -15.04
N ASP A 110 9.06 -8.60 -14.11
CA ASP A 110 9.64 -7.42 -13.46
C ASP A 110 9.62 -7.60 -11.94
N VAL A 111 10.65 -7.10 -11.25
CA VAL A 111 10.70 -7.06 -9.77
C VAL A 111 9.53 -6.26 -9.16
N LYS A 112 8.92 -5.39 -9.97
CA LYS A 112 7.74 -4.61 -9.61
C LYS A 112 6.43 -5.39 -9.65
N ASP A 113 6.39 -6.59 -10.24
CA ASP A 113 5.17 -7.40 -10.39
C ASP A 113 4.77 -8.06 -9.06
N ILE A 114 4.55 -7.23 -8.05
CA ILE A 114 4.13 -7.61 -6.71
C ILE A 114 3.05 -6.65 -6.21
N VAL A 115 2.11 -7.19 -5.43
CA VAL A 115 1.28 -6.43 -4.50
C VAL A 115 1.81 -6.71 -3.10
N TRP A 116 1.76 -5.73 -2.21
CA TRP A 116 2.23 -5.87 -0.84
C TRP A 116 1.31 -5.18 0.17
N LEU A 117 1.31 -5.70 1.40
CA LEU A 117 0.50 -5.21 2.51
C LEU A 117 1.37 -4.98 3.74
N LYS A 118 1.27 -3.78 4.33
CA LYS A 118 1.93 -3.43 5.59
C LYS A 118 0.93 -3.35 6.73
N PHE A 119 1.39 -3.72 7.93
CA PHE A 119 0.56 -3.79 9.12
C PHE A 119 1.10 -2.87 10.21
N THR A 120 0.20 -2.47 11.11
CA THR A 120 0.56 -1.79 12.35
C THR A 120 0.87 -2.81 13.44
N THR A 121 1.63 -2.41 14.47
CA THR A 121 2.02 -3.30 15.58
C THR A 121 0.85 -3.87 16.38
N ASP A 122 -0.33 -3.24 16.30
CA ASP A 122 -1.57 -3.69 16.92
C ASP A 122 -2.54 -4.38 15.94
N GLY A 123 -2.06 -4.72 14.74
CA GLY A 123 -2.73 -5.65 13.83
C GLY A 123 -3.68 -5.04 12.81
N TYR A 124 -3.76 -3.71 12.69
CA TYR A 124 -4.49 -3.08 11.58
C TYR A 124 -3.71 -3.23 10.27
N LEU A 125 -4.42 -3.53 9.18
CA LEU A 125 -3.91 -3.39 7.83
C LEU A 125 -3.73 -1.89 7.53
N GLY A 126 -2.49 -1.48 7.28
CA GLY A 126 -2.18 -0.07 7.05
C GLY A 126 -2.40 0.36 5.61
N VAL A 127 -2.00 -0.46 4.64
CA VAL A 127 -2.03 -0.12 3.21
C VAL A 127 -1.95 -1.39 2.36
N VAL A 128 -2.62 -1.37 1.21
CA VAL A 128 -2.43 -2.29 0.08
C VAL A 128 -1.80 -1.46 -1.05
N ALA A 129 -0.68 -1.92 -1.61
CA ALA A 129 0.07 -1.21 -2.63
C ALA A 129 0.81 -2.16 -3.58
N VAL A 130 1.39 -1.64 -4.66
CA VAL A 130 2.16 -2.40 -5.67
C VAL A 130 3.60 -1.91 -5.80
N SER A 131 4.40 -2.59 -6.62
CA SER A 131 5.77 -2.20 -6.99
C SER A 131 6.82 -2.50 -5.90
N ASN A 132 8.08 -2.21 -6.22
CA ASN A 132 9.27 -2.56 -5.45
C ASN A 132 9.79 -1.44 -4.54
N ASP A 133 8.90 -0.59 -4.05
CA ASP A 133 9.21 0.60 -3.22
C ASP A 133 8.68 0.47 -1.78
N ILE A 134 8.49 -0.76 -1.29
CA ILE A 134 8.11 -1.04 0.09
C ILE A 134 9.08 -0.32 1.03
N ASN A 135 8.54 0.44 1.97
CA ASN A 135 9.27 1.14 3.02
C ASN A 135 8.38 1.33 4.26
N PHE A 136 8.98 1.65 5.40
CA PHE A 136 8.26 1.93 6.66
C PHE A 136 8.39 3.39 7.10
N GLN A 137 8.46 4.32 6.14
CA GLN A 137 8.48 5.75 6.44
C GLN A 137 7.28 6.13 7.32
N ILE A 138 7.56 6.89 8.37
CA ILE A 138 6.56 7.46 9.27
C ILE A 138 7.09 8.80 9.81
N PRO A 139 6.29 9.88 9.77
CA PRO A 139 6.69 11.17 10.34
C PRO A 139 7.04 11.08 11.83
N THR A 140 7.87 12.00 12.31
CA THR A 140 8.17 12.09 13.76
C THR A 140 7.15 12.94 14.51
N ASN A 141 6.56 13.92 13.82
CA ASN A 141 5.53 14.81 14.35
C ASN A 141 4.64 15.34 13.21
N LYS A 142 3.54 16.02 13.55
CA LYS A 142 2.56 16.52 12.55
C LYS A 142 3.10 17.62 11.63
N ASN A 143 4.11 18.39 12.06
CA ASN A 143 4.69 19.45 11.24
C ASN A 143 5.50 18.90 10.07
N ASP A 144 5.90 17.62 10.14
CA ASP A 144 6.65 16.93 9.10
C ASP A 144 5.77 16.47 7.91
N TYR A 145 4.44 16.54 8.03
CA TYR A 145 3.51 16.00 7.03
C TYR A 145 3.68 16.64 5.64
N ASP A 146 4.04 17.91 5.61
CA ASP A 146 4.23 18.67 4.38
C ASP A 146 5.71 18.94 4.10
N LEU A 147 6.62 18.22 4.76
CA LEU A 147 8.05 18.34 4.55
C LEU A 147 8.42 17.86 3.13
N LEU A 148 9.17 18.69 2.40
CA LEU A 148 9.64 18.42 1.05
C LEU A 148 11.10 17.95 1.07
N GLU A 149 11.44 16.99 0.23
CA GLU A 149 12.79 16.42 0.14
C GLU A 149 13.79 17.41 -0.45
N ASN A 150 13.38 18.13 -1.51
CA ASN A 150 14.16 19.14 -2.19
C ASN A 150 13.36 20.45 -2.27
N PRO A 151 13.26 21.24 -1.19
CA PRO A 151 12.60 22.54 -1.26
C PRO A 151 13.45 23.47 -2.12
N SER A 152 13.21 23.52 -3.43
CA SER A 152 13.91 24.47 -4.31
C SER A 152 13.59 25.89 -3.84
N ARG A 153 14.63 26.72 -3.70
CA ARG A 153 14.49 28.17 -3.41
C ARG A 153 13.82 28.93 -4.55
N GLU A 154 13.74 28.31 -5.74
CA GLU A 154 13.01 28.83 -6.88
C GLU A 154 11.67 28.13 -7.06
N TYR A 155 10.66 28.96 -7.25
CA TYR A 155 9.22 28.71 -7.27
C TYR A 155 8.77 27.91 -8.52
N ASN A 156 9.48 26.85 -8.90
CA ASN A 156 9.02 25.92 -9.94
C ASN A 156 8.54 24.63 -9.26
N LYS A 157 7.22 24.56 -9.04
CA LYS A 157 6.45 23.49 -8.37
C LYS A 157 6.62 22.05 -8.90
N ILE A 158 7.47 21.83 -9.90
CA ILE A 158 7.42 20.62 -10.74
C ILE A 158 8.11 19.41 -10.07
N ASN A 159 9.06 19.60 -9.14
CA ASN A 159 9.87 18.52 -8.57
C ASN A 159 9.84 18.42 -7.03
N ASN A 160 8.85 19.03 -6.38
CA ASN A 160 8.75 18.98 -4.92
C ASN A 160 8.12 17.65 -4.48
N HIS A 161 8.95 16.68 -4.10
CA HIS A 161 8.50 15.42 -3.51
C HIS A 161 8.36 15.55 -1.99
N TYR A 162 7.24 15.08 -1.45
CA TYR A 162 7.06 14.97 0.00
C TYR A 162 7.97 13.88 0.54
N VAL A 163 8.59 14.13 1.70
CA VAL A 163 9.49 13.19 2.37
C VAL A 163 8.74 11.94 2.83
N TYR A 164 7.49 12.09 3.27
CA TYR A 164 6.69 11.02 3.82
C TYR A 164 5.50 10.68 2.92
N ASN A 165 5.35 9.38 2.65
CA ASN A 165 4.19 8.89 1.91
C ASN A 165 2.88 8.99 2.72
N SER A 166 1.76 8.88 2.00
CA SER A 166 0.42 9.03 2.59
C SER A 166 0.14 8.01 3.70
N SER A 167 0.50 6.74 3.50
CA SER A 167 0.27 5.68 4.48
C SER A 167 0.98 5.97 5.81
N GLY A 168 2.24 6.43 5.76
CA GLY A 168 3.02 6.79 6.95
C GLY A 168 2.41 7.96 7.71
N ILE A 169 1.97 8.99 7.00
CA ILE A 169 1.25 10.14 7.58
C ILE A 169 -0.02 9.70 8.29
N LEU A 170 -0.83 8.83 7.67
CA LEU A 170 -2.10 8.37 8.23
C LEU A 170 -1.89 7.48 9.47
N VAL A 171 -0.95 6.53 9.42
CA VAL A 171 -0.59 5.70 10.59
C VAL A 171 -0.10 6.57 11.77
N HIS A 172 0.76 7.55 11.50
CA HIS A 172 1.18 8.52 12.52
C HIS A 172 0.00 9.35 13.04
N HIS A 173 -0.92 9.78 12.16
CA HIS A 173 -2.04 10.66 12.52
C HIS A 173 -2.94 10.02 13.57
N ILE A 174 -3.16 8.71 13.46
CA ILE A 174 -3.99 7.92 14.37
C ILE A 174 -3.17 7.35 15.56
N GLY A 175 -1.92 7.77 15.74
CA GLY A 175 -1.08 7.38 16.88
C GLY A 175 -0.59 5.93 16.84
N LYS A 176 -0.58 5.29 15.67
CA LYS A 176 -0.10 3.91 15.48
C LYS A 176 1.34 3.87 14.98
N LYS A 177 1.92 2.67 14.95
CA LYS A 177 3.27 2.40 14.46
C LYS A 177 3.27 1.24 13.49
N TRP A 178 4.17 1.27 12.51
CA TRP A 178 4.39 0.16 11.60
C TRP A 178 4.95 -1.07 12.33
N ASP A 179 4.42 -2.25 12.02
CA ASP A 179 5.09 -3.51 12.28
C ASP A 179 6.18 -3.70 11.21
N LYS A 180 7.43 -3.54 11.64
CA LYS A 180 8.61 -3.64 10.76
C LYS A 180 9.19 -5.05 10.72
N SER A 181 8.54 -6.05 11.35
CA SER A 181 9.05 -7.42 11.39
C SER A 181 8.71 -8.23 10.13
N PHE A 182 7.67 -7.83 9.39
CA PHE A 182 7.28 -8.49 8.15
C PHE A 182 6.50 -7.57 7.21
N VAL A 183 6.34 -8.04 5.97
CA VAL A 183 5.38 -7.53 4.98
C VAL A 183 4.71 -8.74 4.32
N LEU A 184 3.44 -8.63 3.94
CA LEU A 184 2.85 -9.64 3.06
C LEU A 184 3.14 -9.26 1.61
N ILE A 185 3.61 -10.22 0.82
CA ILE A 185 3.93 -10.06 -0.60
C ILE A 185 3.09 -11.04 -1.40
N ILE A 186 2.49 -10.56 -2.47
CA ILE A 186 1.70 -11.31 -3.45
C ILE A 186 2.45 -11.18 -4.77
N PRO A 187 3.24 -12.19 -5.15
CA PRO A 187 3.90 -12.22 -6.46
C PRO A 187 2.87 -12.36 -7.57
N LEU A 188 3.07 -11.64 -8.66
CA LEU A 188 2.15 -11.63 -9.81
C LEU A 188 2.85 -12.18 -11.07
N PRO A 189 3.11 -13.49 -11.16
CA PRO A 189 3.65 -14.07 -12.39
C PRO A 189 2.57 -14.05 -13.49
N ASN A 190 2.94 -13.65 -14.71
CA ASN A 190 2.08 -13.67 -15.89
C ASN A 190 0.81 -12.82 -15.75
N ILE A 191 0.94 -11.54 -15.40
CA ILE A 191 -0.20 -10.61 -15.42
C ILE A 191 -0.79 -10.61 -16.85
N PRO A 192 -2.09 -10.94 -17.03
CA PRO A 192 -2.73 -10.89 -18.34
C PRO A 192 -2.66 -9.48 -18.95
N ASN A 193 -2.49 -9.40 -20.26
CA ASN A 193 -2.26 -8.14 -20.98
C ASN A 193 -3.39 -7.10 -20.81
N GLU A 194 -4.60 -7.55 -20.49
CA GLU A 194 -5.76 -6.70 -20.23
C GLU A 194 -5.77 -6.05 -18.85
N TYR A 195 -4.88 -6.45 -17.94
CA TYR A 195 -4.78 -5.93 -16.57
C TYR A 195 -3.40 -5.36 -16.28
N SER A 196 -3.37 -4.35 -15.44
CA SER A 196 -2.16 -3.83 -14.83
C SER A 196 -2.02 -4.32 -13.38
N ARG A 197 -0.83 -4.13 -12.80
CA ARG A 197 -0.60 -4.31 -11.35
C ARG A 197 -1.59 -3.49 -10.52
N HIS A 198 -1.88 -2.28 -10.98
CA HIS A 198 -2.80 -1.37 -10.30
C HIS A 198 -4.24 -1.89 -10.32
N ASP A 199 -4.68 -2.55 -11.40
CA ASP A 199 -6.00 -3.19 -11.42
C ASP A 199 -6.11 -4.31 -10.38
N ILE A 200 -5.03 -5.07 -10.18
CA ILE A 200 -4.95 -6.14 -9.19
C ILE A 200 -4.92 -5.56 -7.76
N GLU A 201 -4.12 -4.53 -7.52
CA GLU A 201 -4.10 -3.76 -6.28
C GLU A 201 -5.51 -3.29 -5.90
N LYS A 202 -6.18 -2.67 -6.87
CA LYS A 202 -7.52 -2.12 -6.74
C LYS A 202 -8.53 -3.19 -6.42
N ALA A 203 -8.47 -4.31 -7.15
CA ALA A 203 -9.34 -5.45 -6.92
C ALA A 203 -9.16 -6.04 -5.52
N ILE A 204 -7.91 -6.25 -5.08
CA ILE A 204 -7.59 -6.76 -3.74
C ILE A 204 -8.08 -5.80 -2.66
N GLY A 205 -7.78 -4.51 -2.77
CA GLY A 205 -8.19 -3.50 -1.79
C GLY A 205 -9.72 -3.42 -1.66
N ASN A 206 -10.43 -3.38 -2.79
CA ASN A 206 -11.89 -3.37 -2.81
C ASN A 206 -12.50 -4.67 -2.24
N TYR A 207 -11.91 -5.83 -2.54
CA TYR A 207 -12.37 -7.09 -1.98
C TYR A 207 -12.18 -7.15 -0.46
N LEU A 208 -11.02 -6.72 0.06
CA LEU A 208 -10.77 -6.68 1.51
C LEU A 208 -11.73 -5.73 2.25
N ILE A 209 -12.10 -4.60 1.63
CA ILE A 209 -13.11 -3.69 2.16
C ILE A 209 -14.47 -4.40 2.28
N GLU A 210 -14.88 -5.15 1.25
CA GLU A 210 -16.13 -5.90 1.28
C GLU A 210 -16.12 -6.98 2.37
N GLN A 211 -14.98 -7.66 2.56
CA GLN A 211 -14.73 -8.58 3.68
C GLN A 211 -14.61 -7.89 5.05
N GLN A 212 -14.91 -6.59 5.13
CA GLN A 212 -14.94 -5.79 6.35
C GLN A 212 -13.57 -5.65 7.04
N VAL A 213 -12.47 -5.85 6.30
CA VAL A 213 -11.11 -5.62 6.82
C VAL A 213 -10.90 -4.11 6.96
N PRO A 214 -10.53 -3.61 8.16
CA PRO A 214 -10.21 -2.19 8.32
C PRO A 214 -8.85 -1.87 7.68
N ILE A 215 -8.84 -0.88 6.79
CA ILE A 215 -7.63 -0.41 6.11
C ILE A 215 -7.38 1.05 6.51
N ILE A 216 -6.23 1.35 7.10
CA ILE A 216 -5.92 2.71 7.57
C ILE A 216 -5.81 3.69 6.40
N ASP A 217 -5.02 3.36 5.39
CA ASP A 217 -4.98 4.08 4.13
C ASP A 217 -6.06 3.57 3.17
N PHE A 218 -7.32 3.76 3.56
CA PHE A 218 -8.51 3.17 2.93
C PHE A 218 -8.62 3.37 1.41
N TYR A 219 -7.99 4.41 0.87
CA TYR A 219 -8.09 4.76 -0.54
C TYR A 219 -6.81 4.44 -1.33
N SER A 220 -5.77 3.87 -0.70
CA SER A 220 -4.45 3.70 -1.33
C SER A 220 -4.51 3.01 -2.68
N HIS A 221 -5.32 1.96 -2.78
CA HIS A 221 -5.49 1.12 -3.97
C HIS A 221 -6.28 1.76 -5.12
N LEU A 222 -6.48 3.08 -5.06
CA LEU A 222 -7.15 3.87 -6.10
C LEU A 222 -6.22 4.90 -6.78
N TYR A 223 -4.96 5.03 -6.31
CA TYR A 223 -3.96 5.99 -6.78
C TYR A 223 -2.89 5.29 -7.61
#